data_AF-A0A564ZHR0-F1
#
_entry.id   AF-A0A564ZHR0-F1
#
_cell.length_a   1.000
_cell.length_b   1.000
_cell.length_c   1.000
_cell.angle_alpha   90.00
_cell.angle_beta   90.00
_cell.angle_gamma   90.00
#
_symmetry.space_group_name_H-M   'P 1'
#
loop_
_entity.id
_entity.type
_entity.pdbx_description
1 polymer ?
#
loop_
_entity_poly.entity_id
_entity_poly.type
_entity_poly.pdbx_seq_one_letter_code
_entity_poly.pdbx_strand_id
1 'polypeptide(L)'
;MAIVFLLGPGMSDPGKAQVADPAPMQVRRDLAEVFRGHGHTVILMEDDPDRQGEDLIQKFDRLLQSGVTDIVLCWPPRAKMPTTYDELILLCDRLDLLEKKSVRLWVLHHVSVATITRDEFKILETGSRSRYLTALARRLVLRPPPPCCPSSVRAASPWPAAAADVGS
;
A
#
# COMPACT_ATOMS: atom_id res chain seq x y z
N MET A 1 1.96 19.07 -4.42
CA MET A 1 3.09 18.14 -4.19
C MET A 1 2.79 17.34 -2.94
N ALA A 2 2.96 16.01 -2.98
CA ALA A 2 2.65 15.12 -1.85
C ALA A 2 3.94 14.50 -1.31
N ILE A 3 3.94 14.16 -0.02
CA ILE A 3 4.98 13.35 0.62
C ILE A 3 4.36 11.97 0.86
N VAL A 4 4.76 11.01 0.03
CA VAL A 4 4.16 9.68 -0.06
C VAL A 4 5.02 8.69 0.73
N PHE A 5 4.45 8.05 1.74
CA PHE A 5 5.07 6.90 2.39
C PHE A 5 4.54 5.62 1.74
N LEU A 6 5.41 4.91 1.02
CA LEU A 6 5.02 3.70 0.29
C LEU A 6 5.32 2.45 1.14
N LEU A 7 4.27 1.68 1.40
CA LEU A 7 4.27 0.46 2.23
C LEU A 7 3.88 -0.76 1.40
N GLY A 8 4.22 -1.96 1.86
CA GLY A 8 3.77 -3.21 1.25
C GLY A 8 4.59 -4.43 1.66
N PRO A 9 4.39 -5.56 0.99
CA PRO A 9 5.20 -6.76 1.23
C PRO A 9 6.60 -6.59 0.67
N GLY A 10 7.62 -7.00 1.44
CA GLY A 10 9.00 -7.11 0.97
C GLY A 10 9.32 -8.45 0.27
N MET A 11 8.45 -9.46 0.42
CA MET A 11 8.69 -10.83 -0.06
C MET A 11 7.48 -11.43 -0.77
N SER A 12 7.75 -12.23 -1.80
CA SER A 12 6.74 -13.08 -2.46
C SER A 12 6.38 -14.27 -1.58
N ASP A 13 5.18 -14.83 -1.78
CA ASP A 13 4.85 -16.16 -1.26
C ASP A 13 5.64 -17.23 -2.06
N PRO A 14 6.61 -17.95 -1.45
CA PRO A 14 7.46 -18.91 -2.15
C PRO A 14 6.67 -20.08 -2.74
N GLY A 15 5.48 -20.39 -2.23
CA GLY A 15 4.59 -21.43 -2.79
C GLY A 15 3.80 -20.96 -4.01
N LYS A 16 3.86 -19.67 -4.35
CA LYS A 16 3.11 -19.05 -5.45
C LYS A 16 4.00 -18.26 -6.41
N ALA A 17 5.28 -18.08 -6.11
CA ALA A 17 6.22 -17.38 -6.99
C ALA A 17 6.40 -18.15 -8.31
N GLN A 18 6.06 -17.51 -9.44
CA GLN A 18 6.52 -17.97 -10.75
C GLN A 18 7.78 -17.19 -11.11
N VAL A 19 8.64 -17.81 -11.93
CA VAL A 19 9.94 -17.25 -12.35
C VAL A 19 9.82 -15.89 -13.04
N ALA A 20 8.65 -15.54 -13.57
CA ALA A 20 8.41 -14.31 -14.33
C ALA A 20 7.82 -13.13 -13.51
N ASP A 21 7.41 -13.34 -12.25
CA ASP A 21 6.79 -12.26 -11.47
C ASP A 21 7.86 -11.34 -10.86
N PRO A 22 7.76 -10.01 -11.00
CA PRO A 22 8.70 -9.09 -10.36
C PRO A 22 8.58 -9.20 -8.84
N ALA A 23 9.71 -9.14 -8.15
CA ALA A 23 9.74 -9.17 -6.69
C ALA A 23 8.93 -7.99 -6.11
N PRO A 24 8.14 -8.17 -5.02
CA PRO A 24 7.34 -7.10 -4.42
C PRO A 24 8.12 -5.81 -4.11
N MET A 25 9.36 -5.95 -3.66
CA MET A 25 10.26 -4.82 -3.44
C MET A 25 10.59 -4.07 -4.75
N GLN A 26 10.78 -4.78 -5.86
CA GLN A 26 11.02 -4.16 -7.16
C GLN A 26 9.78 -3.37 -7.60
N VAL A 27 8.58 -3.96 -7.46
CA VAL A 27 7.32 -3.27 -7.80
C VAL A 27 7.16 -1.97 -7.01
N ARG A 28 7.49 -1.96 -5.71
CA ARG A 28 7.45 -0.73 -4.90
C ARG A 28 8.47 0.30 -5.36
N ARG A 29 9.69 -0.11 -5.71
CA ARG A 29 10.72 0.80 -6.23
C ARG A 29 10.29 1.41 -7.57
N ASP A 30 9.75 0.62 -8.48
CA ASP A 30 9.24 1.11 -9.76
C ASP A 30 8.11 2.12 -9.55
N LEU A 31 7.20 1.84 -8.62
CA LEU A 31 6.13 2.76 -8.25
C LEU A 31 6.65 4.05 -7.60
N ALA A 32 7.68 3.96 -6.76
CA ALA A 32 8.34 5.12 -6.18
C ALA A 32 8.94 6.02 -7.27
N GLU A 33 9.60 5.45 -8.28
CA GLU A 33 10.11 6.20 -9.43
C GLU A 33 8.99 6.89 -10.21
N VAL A 34 7.85 6.22 -10.41
CA VAL A 34 6.69 6.86 -11.05
C VAL A 34 6.21 8.08 -10.25
N PHE A 35 6.04 7.95 -8.93
CA PHE A 35 5.61 9.08 -8.10
C PHE A 35 6.64 10.22 -8.09
N ARG A 36 7.94 9.90 -8.00
CA ARG A 36 9.04 10.88 -8.10
C ARG A 36 9.02 11.62 -9.44
N GLY A 37 8.79 10.89 -10.55
CA GLY A 37 8.64 11.47 -11.89
C GLY A 37 7.47 12.44 -12.03
N HIS A 38 6.45 12.33 -11.17
CA HIS A 38 5.32 13.27 -11.09
C HIS A 38 5.54 14.40 -10.04
N GLY A 39 6.77 14.55 -9.55
CA GLY A 39 7.15 15.60 -8.62
C GLY A 39 6.73 15.36 -7.18
N HIS A 40 6.42 14.12 -6.78
CA HIS A 40 6.18 13.78 -5.38
C HIS A 40 7.47 13.41 -4.66
N THR A 41 7.53 13.67 -3.35
CA THR A 41 8.57 13.11 -2.48
C THR A 41 8.12 11.73 -2.04
N VAL A 42 8.94 10.70 -2.22
CA VAL A 42 8.60 9.32 -1.85
C VAL A 42 9.55 8.80 -0.79
N ILE A 43 8.97 8.27 0.29
CA ILE A 43 9.65 7.62 1.39
C ILE A 43 9.45 6.11 1.24
N LEU A 44 10.57 5.40 1.16
CA LEU A 44 10.65 3.95 1.27
C LEU A 44 11.40 3.63 2.55
N MET A 45 10.85 2.75 3.38
CA MET A 45 11.48 2.40 4.66
C MET A 45 12.82 1.70 4.44
N GLU A 46 12.97 0.98 3.33
CA GLU A 46 14.22 0.33 2.92
C GLU A 46 15.32 1.29 2.46
N ASP A 47 14.98 2.51 2.05
CA ASP A 47 15.95 3.50 1.57
C ASP A 47 16.51 4.37 2.72
N ASP A 48 15.79 4.46 3.83
CA ASP A 48 16.21 5.22 5.00
C ASP A 48 17.02 4.32 5.96
N PRO A 49 18.26 4.66 6.35
CA PRO A 49 19.06 3.81 7.24
C PRO A 49 18.53 3.84 8.68
N ASP A 50 18.67 2.71 9.38
CA ASP A 50 18.33 2.62 10.80
C ASP A 50 19.26 3.53 11.63
N ARG A 51 18.69 4.20 12.63
CA ARG A 51 19.49 4.95 13.62
C ARG A 51 20.02 4.00 14.70
N GLN A 52 21.08 4.40 15.40
CA GLN A 52 21.66 3.58 16.45
C GLN A 52 20.63 3.28 17.55
N GLY A 53 20.35 1.99 17.78
CA GLY A 53 19.39 1.52 18.78
C GLY A 53 17.91 1.66 18.36
N GLU A 54 17.64 2.07 17.12
CA GLU A 54 16.29 2.19 16.58
C GLU A 54 15.73 0.83 16.16
N ASP A 55 14.52 0.52 16.63
CA ASP A 55 13.76 -0.63 16.13
C ASP A 55 12.86 -0.26 14.93
N LEU A 56 12.24 -1.26 14.32
CA LEU A 56 11.38 -1.09 13.14
C LEU A 56 10.19 -0.15 13.39
N ILE A 57 9.61 -0.20 14.59
CA ILE A 57 8.44 0.60 14.95
C ILE A 57 8.86 2.05 15.17
N GLN A 58 9.98 2.26 15.87
CA GLN A 58 10.56 3.58 16.08
C GLN A 58 10.95 4.24 14.76
N LYS A 59 11.52 3.48 13.82
CA LYS A 59 11.78 3.95 12.46
C LYS A 59 10.49 4.32 11.74
N PHE A 60 9.47 3.47 11.78
CA PHE A 60 8.17 3.75 11.18
C PHE A 60 7.57 5.05 11.73
N ASP A 61 7.55 5.21 13.06
CA ASP A 61 7.00 6.40 13.73
C ASP A 61 7.79 7.66 13.36
N ARG A 62 9.13 7.57 13.28
CA ARG A 62 9.98 8.66 12.82
C ARG A 62 9.68 9.05 11.37
N LEU A 63 9.59 8.07 10.46
CA LEU A 63 9.28 8.31 9.06
C LEU A 63 7.88 8.90 8.90
N LEU A 64 6.90 8.45 9.68
CA LEU A 64 5.55 9.01 9.68
C LEU A 64 5.52 10.48 10.12
N GLN A 65 6.46 10.90 10.97
CA GLN A 65 6.58 12.29 11.41
C GLN A 65 7.21 13.24 10.39
N SER A 66 7.78 12.74 9.30
CA SER A 66 8.51 13.52 8.27
C SER A 66 7.62 14.36 7.33
N GLY A 67 6.41 14.73 7.77
CA GLY A 67 5.47 15.51 6.97
C GLY A 67 4.69 14.70 5.93
N VAL A 68 4.62 13.38 6.09
CA VAL A 68 3.81 12.49 5.24
C VAL A 68 2.39 13.04 5.08
N THR A 69 1.94 13.16 3.83
CA THR A 69 0.57 13.58 3.49
C THR A 69 -0.28 12.41 3.01
N ASP A 70 0.38 11.39 2.46
CA ASP A 70 -0.27 10.24 1.83
C ASP A 70 0.52 8.97 2.18
N ILE A 71 -0.17 7.92 2.57
CA ILE A 71 0.39 6.58 2.69
C ILE A 71 -0.25 5.73 1.60
N VAL A 72 0.59 5.05 0.83
CA VAL A 72 0.16 4.16 -0.25
C VAL A 72 0.57 2.74 0.13
N LEU A 73 -0.40 1.85 0.24
CA LEU A 73 -0.20 0.42 0.46
C LEU A 73 -0.19 -0.29 -0.90
N CYS A 74 0.95 -0.89 -1.28
CA CYS A 74 1.12 -1.59 -2.53
C CYS A 74 1.03 -3.11 -2.33
N TRP A 75 0.02 -3.76 -2.90
CA TRP A 75 -0.24 -5.20 -2.82
C TRP A 75 -0.09 -5.84 -4.21
N PRO A 76 1.15 -6.17 -4.61
CA PRO A 76 1.42 -6.82 -5.89
C PRO A 76 0.81 -8.23 -5.95
N PRO A 77 0.67 -8.83 -7.15
CA PRO A 77 0.20 -10.20 -7.28
C PRO A 77 1.05 -11.14 -6.41
N ARG A 78 0.39 -12.07 -5.71
CA ARG A 78 1.04 -13.13 -4.91
C ARG A 78 1.95 -12.63 -3.79
N ALA A 79 1.75 -11.37 -3.39
CA ALA A 79 2.23 -10.81 -2.13
C ALA A 79 1.95 -11.75 -0.95
N LYS A 80 2.96 -11.97 -0.11
CA LYS A 80 2.74 -12.65 1.18
C LYS A 80 2.05 -11.69 2.14
N MET A 81 0.73 -11.84 2.28
CA MET A 81 -0.10 -10.91 3.03
C MET A 81 0.22 -10.78 4.54
N PRO A 82 0.86 -11.76 5.24
CA PRO A 82 1.31 -11.57 6.62
C PRO A 82 2.06 -10.26 6.91
N THR A 83 3.01 -9.84 6.08
CA THR A 83 3.75 -8.59 6.32
C THR A 83 2.88 -7.35 6.12
N THR A 84 1.93 -7.42 5.18
CA THR A 84 0.91 -6.39 4.98
C THR A 84 -0.01 -6.27 6.20
N TYR A 85 -0.24 -7.36 6.94
CA TYR A 85 -1.05 -7.33 8.15
C TYR A 85 -0.37 -6.55 9.26
N ASP A 86 0.93 -6.73 9.44
CA ASP A 86 1.71 -6.01 10.44
C ASP A 86 1.68 -4.50 10.15
N GLU A 87 1.81 -4.10 8.87
CA GLU A 87 1.68 -2.70 8.45
C GLU A 87 0.28 -2.13 8.72
N LEU A 88 -0.79 -2.88 8.42
CA LEU A 88 -2.16 -2.44 8.70
C LEU A 88 -2.43 -2.29 10.20
N ILE A 89 -1.89 -3.19 11.03
CA ILE A 89 -2.00 -3.11 12.50
C ILE A 89 -1.27 -1.85 12.99
N LEU A 90 -0.05 -1.59 12.51
CA LEU A 90 0.69 -0.38 12.86
C LEU A 90 -0.10 0.88 12.47
N LEU A 91 -0.67 0.93 11.28
CA LEU A 91 -1.51 2.05 10.85
C LEU A 91 -2.75 2.21 11.72
N CYS A 92 -3.40 1.12 12.12
CA CYS A 92 -4.55 1.17 13.04
C CYS A 92 -4.17 1.71 14.41
N ASP A 93 -3.03 1.30 14.95
CA ASP A 93 -2.52 1.79 16.24
C ASP A 93 -2.17 3.28 16.20
N ARG A 94 -1.89 3.83 15.00
CA ARG A 94 -1.57 5.26 14.79
C ARG A 94 -2.75 6.05 14.22
N LEU A 95 -3.98 5.52 14.23
CA LEU A 95 -5.13 6.17 13.59
C LEU A 95 -5.33 7.63 14.06
N ASP A 96 -5.29 7.89 15.37
CA ASP A 96 -5.43 9.25 15.92
C ASP A 96 -4.36 10.22 15.39
N LEU A 97 -3.12 9.73 15.21
CA LEU A 97 -2.03 10.51 14.64
C LEU A 97 -2.26 10.81 13.16
N LEU A 98 -2.72 9.81 12.41
CA LEU A 98 -3.03 9.93 10.99
C LEU A 98 -4.17 10.94 10.76
N GLU A 99 -5.23 10.86 11.56
CA GLU A 99 -6.37 11.78 11.52
C GLU A 99 -5.94 13.20 11.91
N LYS A 100 -5.21 13.37 13.01
CA LYS A 100 -4.69 14.67 13.45
C LYS A 100 -3.82 15.35 12.38
N LYS A 101 -3.05 14.56 11.63
CA LYS A 101 -2.20 15.04 10.53
C LYS A 101 -2.94 15.09 9.18
N SER A 102 -4.19 14.67 9.11
CA SER A 102 -4.97 14.55 7.87
C SER A 102 -4.26 13.72 6.78
N VAL A 103 -3.57 12.67 7.19
CA VAL A 103 -2.88 11.73 6.29
C VAL A 103 -3.92 10.90 5.54
N ARG A 104 -3.78 10.82 4.21
CA ARG A 104 -4.67 10.01 3.36
C ARG A 104 -4.09 8.61 3.18
N LEU A 105 -4.94 7.58 3.31
CA LEU A 105 -4.57 6.19 3.07
C LEU A 105 -5.11 5.71 1.72
N TRP A 106 -4.22 5.16 0.91
CA TRP A 106 -4.52 4.64 -0.43
C TRP A 106 -4.06 3.19 -0.54
N VAL A 107 -4.79 2.38 -1.30
CA VAL A 107 -4.40 1.00 -1.58
C VAL A 107 -4.30 0.77 -3.07
N LEU A 108 -3.11 0.37 -3.53
CA LEU A 108 -2.86 -0.15 -4.87
C LEU A 108 -2.77 -1.66 -4.77
N HIS A 109 -3.77 -2.39 -5.28
CA HIS A 109 -3.79 -3.84 -5.18
C HIS A 109 -4.01 -4.51 -6.53
N HIS A 110 -3.44 -5.71 -6.68
CA HIS A 110 -3.79 -6.59 -7.79
C HIS A 110 -5.17 -7.24 -7.54
N VAL A 111 -5.92 -7.50 -8.62
CA VAL A 111 -7.26 -8.13 -8.55
C VAL A 111 -7.25 -9.55 -7.98
N SER A 112 -6.11 -10.23 -8.02
CA SER A 112 -5.96 -11.55 -7.41
C SER A 112 -5.72 -11.51 -5.90
N VAL A 113 -5.51 -10.32 -5.32
CA VAL A 113 -5.15 -10.14 -3.90
C VAL A 113 -6.33 -9.59 -3.11
N ALA A 114 -7.04 -8.62 -3.67
CA ALA A 114 -8.19 -8.02 -3.02
C ALA A 114 -9.21 -7.53 -4.05
N THR A 115 -10.44 -7.36 -3.59
CA THR A 115 -11.49 -6.56 -4.22
C THR A 115 -11.71 -5.34 -3.34
N ILE A 116 -11.39 -4.15 -3.84
CA ILE A 116 -11.67 -2.89 -3.17
C ILE A 116 -12.49 -2.01 -4.09
N THR A 117 -13.72 -1.74 -3.69
CA THR A 117 -14.63 -0.80 -4.32
C THR A 117 -15.12 0.20 -3.26
N ARG A 118 -16.05 1.09 -3.63
CA ARG A 118 -16.69 2.00 -2.66
C ARG A 118 -17.42 1.24 -1.55
N ASP A 119 -18.00 0.10 -1.89
CA ASP A 119 -18.91 -0.66 -1.01
C ASP A 119 -18.33 -2.00 -0.54
N GLU A 120 -17.25 -2.46 -1.18
CA GLU A 120 -16.61 -3.74 -0.87
C GLU A 120 -15.14 -3.57 -0.53
N PHE A 121 -14.72 -4.15 0.58
CA PHE A 121 -13.32 -4.39 0.89
C PHE A 121 -13.14 -5.86 1.27
N LYS A 122 -12.45 -6.61 0.42
CA LYS A 122 -12.27 -8.05 0.60
C LYS A 122 -10.88 -8.47 0.15
N ILE A 123 -10.07 -8.99 1.07
CA ILE A 123 -8.81 -9.65 0.72
C ILE A 123 -9.13 -11.11 0.35
N LEU A 124 -8.62 -11.56 -0.79
CA LEU A 124 -8.95 -12.84 -1.41
C LEU A 124 -8.15 -14.01 -0.82
N GLU A 125 -7.07 -13.75 -0.09
CA GLU A 125 -6.33 -14.80 0.62
C GLU A 125 -7.21 -15.42 1.73
N THR A 126 -7.47 -16.72 1.61
CA THR A 126 -8.30 -17.46 2.56
C THR A 126 -7.44 -17.96 3.73
N GLY A 127 -7.64 -17.41 4.93
CA GLY A 127 -6.95 -17.83 6.15
C GLY A 127 -7.51 -17.13 7.39
N SER A 128 -7.19 -17.62 8.59
CA SER A 128 -7.73 -17.11 9.87
C SER A 128 -7.45 -15.63 10.14
N ARG A 129 -6.43 -15.05 9.50
CA ARG A 129 -6.09 -13.62 9.61
C ARG A 129 -6.98 -12.73 8.73
N SER A 130 -7.56 -13.24 7.64
CA SER A 130 -8.30 -12.40 6.68
C SER A 130 -9.59 -11.80 7.24
N ARG A 131 -10.25 -12.48 8.19
CA ARG A 131 -11.48 -12.02 8.85
C ARG A 131 -11.31 -10.72 9.65
N TYR A 132 -10.13 -10.47 10.24
CA TYR A 132 -9.87 -9.25 11.00
C TYR A 132 -9.54 -8.07 10.08
N LEU A 133 -9.09 -8.34 8.85
CA LEU A 133 -8.63 -7.31 7.92
C LEU A 133 -9.77 -6.49 7.36
N THR A 134 -10.92 -7.10 7.06
CA THR A 134 -12.08 -6.34 6.63
C THR A 134 -12.51 -5.34 7.70
N ALA A 135 -12.40 -5.70 8.99
CA ALA A 135 -12.66 -4.78 10.09
C ALA A 135 -11.58 -3.68 10.20
N LEU A 136 -10.30 -4.04 10.12
CA LEU A 136 -9.18 -3.08 10.18
C LEU A 136 -9.21 -2.09 9.01
N ALA A 137 -9.41 -2.58 7.79
CA ALA A 137 -9.48 -1.76 6.58
C ALA A 137 -10.66 -0.79 6.58
N ARG A 138 -11.84 -1.24 7.07
CA ARG A 138 -12.99 -0.35 7.27
C ARG A 138 -12.67 0.75 8.28
N ARG A 139 -11.96 0.41 9.36
CA ARG A 139 -11.54 1.37 10.38
C ARG A 139 -10.53 2.39 9.85
N LEU A 140 -9.68 2.00 8.90
CA LEU A 140 -8.68 2.86 8.26
C LEU A 140 -9.23 3.72 7.11
N VAL A 141 -10.50 3.55 6.71
CA VAL A 141 -11.11 4.26 5.56
C VAL A 141 -10.20 4.20 4.31
N LEU A 142 -9.72 3.00 3.97
CA LEU A 142 -8.82 2.78 2.84
C LEU A 142 -9.52 3.13 1.52
N ARG A 143 -8.88 3.97 0.70
CA ARG A 143 -9.44 4.44 -0.58
C ARG A 143 -8.79 3.72 -1.76
N PRO A 144 -9.56 3.40 -2.82
CA PRO A 144 -8.95 3.06 -4.10
C PRO A 144 -8.19 4.28 -4.63
N PRO A 145 -7.16 4.09 -5.46
CA PRO A 145 -6.42 5.20 -6.06
C PRO A 145 -7.37 6.10 -6.88
N PRO A 146 -7.10 7.41 -6.97
CA PRO A 146 -7.94 8.31 -7.73
C PRO A 146 -7.87 7.98 -9.24
N PRO A 147 -8.96 8.23 -10.00
CA PRO A 147 -9.07 7.90 -11.42
C PRO A 147 -8.14 8.71 -12.32
N CYS A 148 -7.27 9.56 -11.78
CA CYS A 148 -6.20 10.27 -12.47
C CYS A 148 -4.81 9.63 -12.28
N CYS A 149 -4.69 8.48 -11.62
CA CYS A 149 -3.44 7.72 -11.59
C CYS A 149 -3.00 7.34 -13.03
N PRO A 150 -1.73 7.57 -13.41
CA PRO A 150 -1.24 7.34 -14.76
C PRO A 150 -1.55 5.93 -15.25
N SER A 151 -1.88 5.80 -16.54
CA SER A 151 -2.14 4.50 -17.16
C SER A 151 -0.94 3.55 -17.08
N SER A 152 0.29 4.02 -16.89
CA SER A 152 1.46 3.17 -16.57
C SER A 152 1.35 2.49 -15.20
N VAL A 153 0.74 3.16 -14.22
CA VAL A 153 0.27 2.62 -12.92
C VAL A 153 -1.11 1.96 -13.06
N ARG A 154 -1.58 1.67 -14.28
CA ARG A 154 -2.68 0.74 -14.60
C ARG A 154 -2.27 -0.35 -15.59
N ALA A 155 -1.14 -0.21 -16.27
CA ALA A 155 -0.75 -1.04 -17.41
C ALA A 155 0.50 -1.89 -17.14
N ALA A 156 1.26 -1.67 -16.07
CA ALA A 156 2.42 -2.51 -15.70
C ALA A 156 2.05 -3.91 -15.17
N SER A 157 0.76 -4.24 -15.14
CA SER A 157 0.20 -5.59 -15.03
C SER A 157 -1.25 -5.50 -15.55
N PRO A 158 -1.97 -6.61 -15.79
CA PRO A 158 -3.32 -6.59 -16.35
C PRO A 158 -4.32 -6.02 -15.31
N TRP A 159 -4.18 -4.74 -14.96
CA TRP A 159 -5.05 -4.02 -14.04
C TRP A 159 -6.18 -3.44 -14.88
N PRO A 160 -7.44 -3.88 -14.69
CA PRO A 160 -8.53 -3.26 -15.40
C PRO A 160 -8.66 -1.81 -14.96
N ALA A 161 -8.98 -0.94 -15.92
CA ALA A 161 -9.49 0.39 -15.62
C ALA A 161 -10.68 0.25 -14.68
N ALA A 162 -10.57 0.77 -13.46
CA ALA A 162 -11.76 1.02 -12.65
C ALA A 162 -12.71 1.86 -13.51
N ALA A 163 -13.90 1.31 -13.73
CA ALA A 163 -14.93 1.82 -14.64
C ALA A 163 -15.06 3.35 -14.54
N ALA A 164 -14.67 4.02 -15.61
CA ALA A 164 -15.32 5.26 -16.00
C ALA A 164 -16.69 4.88 -16.60
N ASP A 165 -17.68 5.74 -16.36
CA ASP A 165 -19.11 5.58 -16.66
C ASP A 165 -19.85 4.60 -15.73
N VAL A 166 -20.91 5.00 -15.04
CA VAL A 166 -22.08 5.70 -15.60
C VAL A 166 -22.51 6.88 -14.74
N GLY A 167 -22.40 8.09 -15.31
CA GLY A 167 -23.30 9.19 -14.98
C GLY A 167 -24.42 9.24 -16.02
N SER A 168 -25.67 9.19 -15.53
CA SER A 168 -26.81 10.02 -15.92
C SER A 168 -27.98 9.68 -15.02
#